data_AF-A0A842TNX9-F1
#
_entry.id   AF-A0A842TNX9-F1
#
_cell.length_a   1.000
_cell.length_b   1.000
_cell.length_c   1.000
_cell.angle_alpha   90.00
_cell.angle_beta   90.00
_cell.angle_gamma   90.00
#
_symmetry.space_group_name_H-M   'P 1'
#
loop_
_entity.id
_entity.type
_entity.pdbx_description
1 polymer ?
#
loop_
_entity_poly.entity_id
_entity_poly.type
_entity_poly.pdbx_seq_one_letter_code
_entity_poly.pdbx_strand_id
1 'polypeptide(L)'
;MSGPLKKGKLPKELTSQMEATASASQYLRKAVESMKDFLPLEKQRRLYINLQKMFDTDPISFKDEKMYKRNGLNQSEVIMENIKIGKNIALEREIPMYDPSFAEPIGHRQIIKYKITNSDKIVSADKIHALNNIAMQKLYDDVRRTTILNLDVPHKVIQVRAGKEVTPETINHFLKTLQHTIAGGIVSQDQFADVNPKLMKDAYCKIITGNDELSELIDNRLSIDINENFHESRAEKLKQAIGDTIHLVVRAPKLLVRSLDNSIAYKWAGIQSTLSFIASYRLTKDSNLSDIAYATQKANTIAIGEPTWQSFGGSHNSLGGIPFGYFADMCQGDSELPLRPFMEVAREDSELSRKYLMKSLDALTIIVPILTNFWDGYKLAGGSNILDGLTVTAFIGGIFDDFIDIMNDMMNKYFSKITKLGMKVMPKRWYNLRWPVENMVHILMETMEKYPTAMETLRTGGQKMYIISLIAGIMASLLSGSSTAGLWAVDYSIGLLVKEGWCRTGKSGNEAINQLGLPYSCSLRMEEGGLPELRGMNSFYQSLSLGSAVPRVAALYAASLARGDAWVCSPLIKAAFADTHLSFDFKNPRKEIIKGIED
;
A
#
# COMPACT_ATOMS: atom_id res chain seq x y z
N MET A 1 50.86 1.34 33.36
CA MET A 1 51.21 2.06 34.60
C MET A 1 51.38 3.53 34.27
N SER A 2 50.33 4.33 34.44
CA SER A 2 50.38 5.78 34.34
C SER A 2 50.28 6.36 35.76
N GLY A 3 51.29 7.14 36.15
CA GLY A 3 51.33 7.78 37.47
C GLY A 3 50.23 8.83 37.67
N PRO A 4 50.08 9.39 38.88
CA PRO A 4 49.03 10.34 39.19
C PRO A 4 49.17 11.60 38.32
N LEU A 5 48.07 12.02 37.70
CA LEU A 5 47.99 13.21 36.87
C LEU A 5 48.45 14.44 37.69
N LYS A 6 49.55 15.08 37.27
CA LYS A 6 49.95 16.39 37.79
C LYS A 6 48.90 17.43 37.44
N LYS A 7 48.50 18.27 38.41
CA LYS A 7 47.68 19.48 38.20
C LYS A 7 48.35 20.40 37.17
N GLY A 8 47.92 20.30 35.92
CA GLY A 8 48.25 21.18 34.82
C GLY A 8 47.03 21.33 33.93
N LYS A 9 46.77 22.53 33.40
CA LYS A 9 45.60 22.84 32.57
C LYS A 9 45.44 21.80 31.47
N LEU A 10 44.23 21.28 31.30
CA LEU A 10 43.84 20.35 30.24
C LEU A 10 44.28 20.88 28.86
N PRO A 11 44.73 20.01 27.94
CA PRO A 11 45.11 20.40 26.58
C PRO A 11 43.99 21.21 25.90
N LYS A 12 44.34 22.28 25.18
CA LYS A 12 43.38 23.20 24.52
C LYS A 12 42.36 22.48 23.63
N GLU A 13 42.73 21.35 23.05
CA GLU A 13 41.87 20.52 22.21
C GLU A 13 40.81 19.74 23.01
N LEU A 14 41.16 19.30 24.23
CA LEU A 14 40.21 18.66 25.14
C LEU A 14 39.27 19.70 25.75
N THR A 15 39.79 20.88 26.12
CA THR A 15 38.94 21.98 26.62
C THR A 15 38.04 22.55 25.54
N SER A 16 38.47 22.65 24.28
CA SER A 16 37.60 23.08 23.18
C SER A 16 36.50 22.06 22.87
N GLN A 17 36.81 20.76 22.93
CA GLN A 17 35.80 19.69 22.80
C GLN A 17 34.81 19.71 23.97
N MET A 18 35.29 19.93 25.20
CA MET A 18 34.47 20.05 26.40
C MET A 18 33.63 21.34 26.41
N GLU A 19 34.17 22.45 25.92
CA GLU A 19 33.44 23.72 25.73
C GLU A 19 32.40 23.61 24.63
N ALA A 20 32.67 22.89 23.54
CA ALA A 20 31.69 22.59 22.51
C ALA A 20 30.54 21.71 23.05
N THR A 21 30.85 20.70 23.87
CA THR A 21 29.82 19.87 24.53
C THR A 21 29.06 20.65 25.61
N ALA A 22 29.73 21.53 26.36
CA ALA A 22 29.09 22.39 27.36
C ALA A 22 28.20 23.46 26.70
N SER A 23 28.63 24.03 25.58
CA SER A 23 27.85 24.97 24.75
C SER A 23 26.64 24.28 24.12
N ALA A 24 26.81 23.05 23.60
CA ALA A 24 25.69 22.22 23.15
C ALA A 24 24.71 21.90 24.29
N SER A 25 25.21 21.66 25.51
CA SER A 25 24.38 21.45 26.71
C SER A 25 23.65 22.73 27.14
N GLN A 26 24.27 23.90 27.02
CA GLN A 26 23.62 25.18 27.27
C GLN A 26 22.57 25.52 26.22
N TYR A 27 22.83 25.22 24.94
CA TYR A 27 21.86 25.34 23.87
C TYR A 27 20.65 24.42 24.12
N LEU A 28 20.91 23.16 24.51
CA LEU A 28 19.86 22.20 24.88
C LEU A 28 19.03 22.72 26.06
N ARG A 29 19.67 23.30 27.09
CA ARG A 29 18.96 23.91 28.23
C ARG A 29 18.11 25.09 27.81
N LYS A 30 18.62 26.00 26.97
CA LYS A 30 17.85 27.13 26.43
C LYS A 30 16.70 26.67 25.53
N ALA A 31 16.90 25.62 24.75
CA ALA A 31 15.85 25.02 23.92
C ALA A 31 14.76 24.32 24.76
N VAL A 32 15.13 23.68 25.87
CA VAL A 32 14.19 23.10 26.84
C VAL A 32 13.44 24.19 27.61
N GLU A 33 14.10 25.30 27.90
CA GLU A 33 13.48 26.46 28.56
C GLU A 33 12.47 27.15 27.64
N SER A 34 12.82 27.37 26.36
CA SER A 34 11.88 27.89 25.35
C SER A 34 10.76 26.91 25.03
N MET A 35 10.98 25.60 25.15
CA MET A 35 9.92 24.58 24.97
C MET A 35 8.76 24.78 25.97
N LYS A 36 9.02 25.31 27.17
CA LYS A 36 7.96 25.59 28.16
C LYS A 36 6.99 26.67 27.67
N ASP A 37 7.49 27.65 26.92
CA ASP A 37 6.68 28.74 26.38
C ASP A 37 5.75 28.25 25.26
N PHE A 38 6.16 27.20 24.53
CA PHE A 38 5.36 26.58 23.45
C PHE A 38 4.51 25.39 23.91
N LEU A 39 4.59 24.99 25.17
CA LEU A 39 3.83 23.87 25.72
C LEU A 39 2.29 24.03 25.57
N PRO A 40 1.69 25.23 25.75
CA PRO A 40 0.27 25.42 25.50
C PRO A 40 -0.15 25.18 24.04
N LEU A 41 0.72 25.53 23.09
CA LEU A 41 0.50 25.27 21.65
C LEU A 41 0.62 23.77 21.33
N GLU A 42 1.62 23.11 21.89
CA GLU A 42 1.82 21.66 21.72
C GLU A 42 0.61 20.85 22.23
N LYS A 43 0.01 21.27 23.36
CA LYS A 43 -1.23 20.65 23.90
C LYS A 43 -2.45 20.76 22.98
N GLN A 44 -2.46 21.73 22.06
CA GLN A 44 -3.55 21.90 21.09
C GLN A 44 -3.39 20.98 19.86
N ARG A 45 -2.24 20.32 19.67
CA ARG A 45 -2.04 19.41 18.54
C ARG A 45 -3.00 18.22 18.61
N ARG A 46 -3.50 17.81 17.44
CA ARG A 46 -4.35 16.62 17.30
C ARG A 46 -3.65 15.37 17.84
N LEU A 47 -2.33 15.28 17.62
CA LEU A 47 -1.51 14.21 18.15
C LEU A 47 -1.57 14.14 19.68
N TYR A 48 -1.37 15.26 20.37
CA TYR A 48 -1.39 15.32 21.84
C TYR A 48 -2.73 14.84 22.40
N ILE A 49 -3.83 15.36 21.87
CA ILE A 49 -5.20 15.00 22.30
C ILE A 49 -5.46 13.50 22.07
N ASN A 50 -5.02 12.96 20.94
CA ASN A 50 -5.23 11.54 20.63
C ASN A 50 -4.37 10.63 21.53
N LEU A 51 -3.10 10.98 21.78
CA LEU A 51 -2.23 10.22 22.69
C LEU A 51 -2.76 10.24 24.12
N GLN A 52 -3.25 11.40 24.57
CA GLN A 52 -3.87 11.53 25.89
C GLN A 52 -5.10 10.62 26.01
N LYS A 53 -5.94 10.55 24.97
CA LYS A 53 -7.09 9.62 24.93
C LYS A 53 -6.68 8.15 24.92
N MET A 54 -5.56 7.80 24.27
CA MET A 54 -5.09 6.40 24.20
C MET A 54 -4.47 5.90 25.52
N PHE A 55 -3.70 6.74 26.20
CA PHE A 55 -2.94 6.35 27.40
C PHE A 55 -3.59 6.77 28.72
N ASP A 56 -4.56 7.68 28.70
CA ASP A 56 -5.17 8.28 29.91
C ASP A 56 -4.11 8.91 30.83
N THR A 57 -3.06 9.47 30.23
CA THR A 57 -1.93 10.13 30.90
C THR A 57 -1.44 11.30 30.06
N ASP A 58 -0.71 12.23 30.67
CA ASP A 58 -0.03 13.30 29.93
C ASP A 58 0.97 12.68 28.92
N PRO A 59 0.83 12.92 27.61
CA PRO A 59 1.72 12.43 26.58
C PRO A 59 3.21 12.68 26.78
N ILE A 60 3.55 13.72 27.56
CA ILE A 60 4.92 14.16 27.87
C ILE A 60 5.52 13.40 29.07
N SER A 61 4.71 12.65 29.83
CA SER A 61 5.19 11.91 31.01
C SER A 61 6.23 10.87 30.63
N PHE A 62 7.38 10.91 31.32
CA PHE A 62 8.49 9.96 31.13
C PHE A 62 8.34 8.66 31.93
N LYS A 63 7.41 8.60 32.89
CA LYS A 63 7.25 7.45 33.80
C LYS A 63 5.83 6.90 33.74
N ASP A 64 5.72 5.58 33.59
CA ASP A 64 4.47 4.84 33.78
C ASP A 64 4.43 4.27 35.21
N GLU A 65 3.73 4.94 36.12
CA GLU A 65 3.58 4.51 37.51
C GLU A 65 2.77 3.21 37.66
N LYS A 66 1.98 2.86 36.63
CA LYS A 66 1.15 1.66 36.58
C LYS A 66 1.89 0.47 35.96
N MET A 67 3.14 0.63 35.52
CA MET A 67 3.94 -0.47 34.98
C MET A 67 4.00 -1.63 35.99
N TYR A 68 3.83 -2.86 35.50
CA TYR A 68 3.69 -4.11 36.26
C TYR A 68 2.44 -4.24 37.16
N LYS A 69 1.63 -3.18 37.32
CA LYS A 69 0.44 -3.16 38.19
C LYS A 69 -0.89 -3.29 37.44
N ARG A 70 -0.86 -3.63 36.15
CA ARG A 70 -2.04 -3.65 35.26
C ARG A 70 -2.70 -5.02 35.11
N ASN A 71 -2.49 -5.96 36.03
CA ASN A 71 -3.13 -7.30 36.01
C ASN A 71 -2.90 -8.13 34.72
N GLY A 72 -1.79 -7.91 34.01
CA GLY A 72 -1.39 -8.74 32.87
C GLY A 72 -2.36 -8.66 31.68
N LEU A 73 -2.70 -9.82 31.11
CA LEU A 73 -3.59 -9.98 29.95
C LEU A 73 -5.05 -9.61 30.22
N ASN A 74 -5.47 -9.57 31.49
CA ASN A 74 -6.84 -9.21 31.89
C ASN A 74 -7.23 -7.77 31.49
N GLN A 75 -6.28 -6.96 31.01
CA GLN A 75 -6.54 -5.64 30.42
C GLN A 75 -7.33 -5.69 29.10
N SER A 76 -7.26 -6.80 28.36
CA SER A 76 -7.86 -6.91 27.03
C SER A 76 -8.96 -7.95 27.01
N GLU A 77 -10.19 -7.48 26.81
CA GLU A 77 -11.37 -8.34 26.66
C GLU A 77 -11.20 -9.32 25.49
N VAL A 78 -10.65 -8.85 24.37
CA VAL A 78 -10.42 -9.67 23.15
C VAL A 78 -9.45 -10.82 23.42
N ILE A 79 -8.37 -10.57 24.15
CA ILE A 79 -7.41 -11.61 24.49
C ILE A 79 -8.05 -12.62 25.45
N MET A 80 -8.81 -12.15 26.44
CA MET A 80 -9.50 -13.04 27.38
C MET A 80 -10.56 -13.92 26.69
N GLU A 81 -11.24 -13.39 25.68
CA GLU A 81 -12.14 -14.16 24.82
C GLU A 81 -11.37 -15.22 24.02
N ASN A 82 -10.24 -14.85 23.39
CA ASN A 82 -9.38 -15.79 22.66
C ASN A 82 -8.84 -16.92 23.54
N ILE A 83 -8.52 -16.64 24.82
CA ILE A 83 -8.13 -17.68 25.79
C ILE A 83 -9.27 -18.67 26.03
N LYS A 84 -10.51 -18.18 26.19
CA LYS A 84 -11.68 -19.05 26.38
C LYS A 84 -11.93 -19.92 25.15
N ILE A 85 -11.90 -19.33 23.96
CA ILE A 85 -12.05 -20.06 22.68
C ILE A 85 -10.94 -21.10 22.54
N GLY A 86 -9.69 -20.72 22.79
CA GLY A 86 -8.53 -21.62 22.73
C GLY A 86 -8.67 -22.82 23.67
N LYS A 87 -9.17 -22.61 24.89
CA LYS A 87 -9.46 -23.68 25.86
C LYS A 87 -10.56 -24.61 25.38
N ASN A 88 -11.67 -24.08 24.85
CA ASN A 88 -12.76 -24.90 24.33
C ASN A 88 -12.28 -25.78 23.18
N ILE A 89 -11.54 -25.21 22.21
CA ILE A 89 -10.99 -25.97 21.09
C ILE A 89 -10.00 -27.04 21.58
N ALA A 90 -9.17 -26.71 22.57
CA ALA A 90 -8.22 -27.66 23.15
C ALA A 90 -8.93 -28.85 23.82
N LEU A 91 -10.07 -28.61 24.48
CA LEU A 91 -10.91 -29.68 25.05
C LEU A 91 -11.60 -30.50 23.97
N GLU A 92 -12.14 -29.86 22.92
CA GLU A 92 -12.84 -30.56 21.83
C GLU A 92 -11.94 -31.50 21.02
N ARG A 93 -10.70 -31.07 20.74
CA ARG A 93 -9.75 -31.84 19.91
C ARG A 93 -8.71 -32.62 20.71
N GLU A 94 -8.71 -32.49 22.03
CA GLU A 94 -7.73 -33.09 22.97
C GLU A 94 -6.25 -32.74 22.67
N ILE A 95 -6.01 -31.58 22.04
CA ILE A 95 -4.65 -31.10 21.72
C ILE A 95 -4.54 -29.64 22.18
N PRO A 96 -3.50 -29.28 22.98
CA PRO A 96 -3.28 -27.91 23.44
C PRO A 96 -3.38 -26.89 22.30
N MET A 97 -3.97 -25.73 22.59
CA MET A 97 -4.15 -24.63 21.64
C MET A 97 -3.66 -23.31 22.27
N TYR A 98 -4.19 -22.17 21.83
CA TYR A 98 -3.84 -20.84 22.27
C TYR A 98 -3.94 -20.72 23.80
N ASP A 99 -2.78 -20.71 24.44
CA ASP A 99 -2.66 -20.51 25.88
C ASP A 99 -1.43 -19.61 26.17
N PRO A 100 -1.65 -18.33 26.47
CA PRO A 100 -0.58 -17.40 26.78
C PRO A 100 0.19 -17.72 28.07
N SER A 101 -0.27 -18.63 28.94
CA SER A 101 0.46 -18.95 30.18
C SER A 101 1.80 -19.65 29.96
N PHE A 102 2.01 -20.25 28.78
CA PHE A 102 3.30 -20.84 28.40
C PHE A 102 4.31 -19.81 27.91
N ALA A 103 3.87 -18.58 27.60
CA ALA A 103 4.74 -17.50 27.16
C ALA A 103 5.27 -16.70 28.36
N GLU A 104 6.25 -15.83 28.11
CA GLU A 104 6.62 -14.80 29.07
C GLU A 104 5.38 -13.98 29.46
N PRO A 105 5.23 -13.57 30.73
CA PRO A 105 4.04 -12.85 31.18
C PRO A 105 3.83 -11.55 30.39
N ILE A 106 2.81 -11.56 29.52
CA ILE A 106 2.43 -10.43 28.68
C ILE A 106 1.48 -9.50 29.45
N GLY A 107 1.52 -8.20 29.15
CA GLY A 107 0.62 -7.21 29.77
C GLY A 107 1.15 -6.62 31.08
N HIS A 108 2.46 -6.66 31.30
CA HIS A 108 3.08 -5.86 32.37
C HIS A 108 2.93 -4.35 32.12
N ARG A 109 2.95 -3.96 30.85
CA ARG A 109 2.69 -2.60 30.37
C ARG A 109 1.26 -2.49 29.83
N GLN A 110 0.84 -1.28 29.52
CA GLN A 110 -0.46 -1.04 28.89
C GLN A 110 -0.58 -1.79 27.56
N ILE A 111 -1.68 -2.54 27.39
CA ILE A 111 -2.11 -3.04 26.08
C ILE A 111 -2.79 -1.86 25.35
N ILE A 112 -2.12 -1.35 24.33
CA ILE A 112 -2.53 -0.12 23.64
C ILE A 112 -3.72 -0.42 22.73
N LYS A 113 -4.73 0.45 22.79
CA LYS A 113 -5.80 0.51 21.79
C LYS A 113 -5.49 1.66 20.82
N TYR A 114 -5.67 1.42 19.54
CA TYR A 114 -5.25 2.32 18.48
C TYR A 114 -6.45 3.07 17.90
N LYS A 115 -6.35 4.40 17.82
CA LYS A 115 -7.30 5.22 17.05
C LYS A 115 -7.06 4.98 15.57
N ILE A 116 -8.10 4.83 14.76
CA ILE A 116 -7.96 4.70 13.31
C ILE A 116 -7.93 6.08 12.66
N THR A 117 -6.97 6.33 11.75
CA THR A 117 -6.80 7.60 11.02
C THR A 117 -8.09 8.09 10.37
N ASN A 118 -8.42 9.38 10.56
CA ASN A 118 -9.65 10.00 10.06
C ASN A 118 -10.96 9.36 10.55
N SER A 119 -10.95 8.71 11.72
CA SER A 119 -12.14 8.21 12.40
C SER A 119 -11.99 8.39 13.91
N ASP A 120 -13.11 8.37 14.66
CA ASP A 120 -13.07 8.41 16.13
C ASP A 120 -13.04 7.03 16.79
N LYS A 121 -12.92 5.96 16.00
CA LYS A 121 -12.88 4.59 16.51
C LYS A 121 -11.51 4.28 17.11
N ILE A 122 -11.52 3.70 18.32
CA ILE A 122 -10.34 3.19 19.01
C ILE A 122 -10.50 1.67 19.16
N VAL A 123 -9.56 0.90 18.64
CA VAL A 123 -9.69 -0.55 18.45
C VAL A 123 -8.47 -1.30 18.98
N SER A 124 -8.63 -2.57 19.36
CA SER A 124 -7.48 -3.42 19.70
C SER A 124 -6.66 -3.74 18.45
N ALA A 125 -5.35 -3.92 18.61
CA ALA A 125 -4.48 -4.41 17.53
C ALA A 125 -4.97 -5.75 16.95
N ASP A 126 -5.54 -6.63 17.78
CA ASP A 126 -6.03 -7.94 17.37
C ASP A 126 -7.12 -7.85 16.29
N LYS A 127 -7.93 -6.78 16.31
CA LYS A 127 -9.00 -6.58 15.31
C LYS A 127 -8.47 -6.06 13.96
N ILE A 128 -7.27 -5.47 13.95
CA ILE A 128 -6.61 -4.98 12.73
C ILE A 128 -5.75 -6.10 12.09
N HIS A 129 -5.56 -7.24 12.77
CA HIS A 129 -4.81 -8.37 12.26
C HIS A 129 -5.40 -8.88 10.93
N ALA A 130 -4.55 -9.12 9.92
CA ALA A 130 -5.02 -9.40 8.56
C ALA A 130 -5.91 -10.64 8.43
N LEU A 131 -5.66 -11.67 9.25
CA LEU A 131 -6.51 -12.87 9.30
C LEU A 131 -7.82 -12.66 10.05
N ASN A 132 -7.89 -11.71 10.99
CA ASN A 132 -9.12 -11.44 11.75
C ASN A 132 -10.04 -10.47 11.00
N ASN A 133 -9.51 -9.73 10.02
CA ASN A 133 -10.27 -8.76 9.24
C ASN A 133 -10.70 -9.34 7.89
N ILE A 134 -11.99 -9.62 7.73
CA ILE A 134 -12.54 -10.21 6.49
C ILE A 134 -12.34 -9.28 5.29
N ALA A 135 -12.38 -7.95 5.48
CA ALA A 135 -12.16 -7.01 4.38
C ALA A 135 -10.72 -7.08 3.84
N MET A 136 -9.71 -7.27 4.69
CA MET A 136 -8.32 -7.49 4.24
C MET A 136 -8.19 -8.79 3.44
N GLN A 137 -8.88 -9.86 3.84
CA GLN A 137 -8.89 -11.11 3.06
C GLN A 137 -9.59 -10.93 1.71
N LYS A 138 -10.71 -10.20 1.66
CA LYS A 138 -11.41 -9.89 0.41
C LYS A 138 -10.55 -9.08 -0.54
N LEU A 139 -9.83 -8.08 -0.02
CA LEU A 139 -8.86 -7.30 -0.77
C LEU A 139 -7.79 -8.21 -1.41
N TYR A 140 -7.20 -9.10 -0.62
CA TYR A 140 -6.20 -10.06 -1.09
C TYR A 140 -6.75 -10.97 -2.19
N ASP A 141 -7.97 -11.47 -2.00
CA ASP A 141 -8.64 -12.34 -2.97
C ASP A 141 -9.00 -11.61 -4.28
N ASP A 142 -9.47 -10.36 -4.21
CA ASP A 142 -9.85 -9.57 -5.39
C ASP A 142 -8.66 -9.22 -6.28
N VAL A 143 -7.48 -8.97 -5.69
CA VAL A 143 -6.25 -8.73 -6.47
C VAL A 143 -5.80 -10.00 -7.19
N ARG A 144 -5.66 -11.13 -6.48
CA ARG A 144 -5.10 -12.38 -7.06
C ARG A 144 -5.99 -13.03 -8.11
N ARG A 145 -7.32 -12.85 -8.00
CA ARG A 145 -8.30 -13.45 -8.92
C ARG A 145 -8.52 -12.66 -10.21
N THR A 146 -7.88 -11.50 -10.34
CA THR A 146 -8.05 -10.63 -11.51
C THR A 146 -7.05 -10.97 -12.61
N THR A 147 -7.51 -11.02 -13.85
CA THR A 147 -6.67 -11.17 -15.05
C THR A 147 -7.24 -10.27 -16.15
N ILE A 148 -6.39 -9.61 -16.94
CA ILE A 148 -6.82 -8.78 -18.06
C ILE A 148 -6.46 -9.46 -19.39
N LEU A 149 -7.37 -9.44 -20.36
CA LEU A 149 -7.17 -10.02 -21.70
C LEU A 149 -7.52 -9.00 -22.78
N ASN A 150 -6.66 -8.82 -23.78
CA ASN A 150 -6.99 -8.00 -24.94
C ASN A 150 -7.67 -8.84 -26.05
N LEU A 151 -8.77 -8.32 -26.62
CA LEU A 151 -9.58 -9.02 -27.63
C LEU A 151 -9.19 -8.74 -29.09
N ASP A 152 -8.27 -7.84 -29.37
CA ASP A 152 -7.97 -7.39 -30.73
C ASP A 152 -7.43 -8.54 -31.59
N VAL A 153 -6.53 -9.35 -31.04
CA VAL A 153 -5.98 -10.53 -31.75
C VAL A 153 -7.05 -11.61 -31.95
N PRO A 154 -7.82 -12.04 -30.92
CA PRO A 154 -8.95 -12.93 -31.12
C PRO A 154 -9.96 -12.44 -32.18
N HIS A 155 -10.34 -11.16 -32.14
CA HIS A 155 -11.27 -10.57 -33.12
C HIS A 155 -10.66 -10.56 -34.54
N LYS A 156 -9.37 -10.25 -34.68
CA LYS A 156 -8.68 -10.32 -35.97
C LYS A 156 -8.60 -11.73 -36.53
N VAL A 157 -8.39 -12.74 -35.68
CA VAL A 157 -8.42 -14.16 -36.11
C VAL A 157 -9.83 -14.53 -36.60
N ILE A 158 -10.88 -14.07 -35.92
CA ILE A 158 -12.27 -14.31 -36.32
C ILE A 158 -12.57 -13.66 -37.69
N GLN A 159 -12.14 -12.41 -37.88
CA GLN A 159 -12.36 -11.68 -39.14
C GLN A 159 -11.57 -12.26 -40.31
N VAL A 160 -10.26 -12.51 -40.13
CA VAL A 160 -9.36 -12.87 -41.21
C VAL A 160 -9.35 -14.37 -41.50
N ARG A 161 -9.29 -15.21 -40.47
CA ARG A 161 -9.16 -16.66 -40.64
C ARG A 161 -10.49 -17.40 -40.63
N ALA A 162 -11.42 -17.00 -39.75
CA ALA A 162 -12.74 -17.62 -39.69
C ALA A 162 -13.75 -16.98 -40.66
N GLY A 163 -13.43 -15.82 -41.26
CA GLY A 163 -14.29 -15.12 -42.20
C GLY A 163 -15.61 -14.64 -41.60
N LYS A 164 -15.64 -14.35 -40.29
CA LYS A 164 -16.85 -13.90 -39.58
C LYS A 164 -16.73 -12.44 -39.17
N GLU A 165 -17.87 -11.75 -39.19
CA GLU A 165 -17.94 -10.36 -38.79
C GLU A 165 -17.94 -10.22 -37.25
N VAL A 166 -17.33 -9.14 -36.76
CA VAL A 166 -17.32 -8.77 -35.35
C VAL A 166 -18.02 -7.42 -35.24
N THR A 167 -19.17 -7.40 -34.55
CA THR A 167 -20.01 -6.22 -34.33
C THR A 167 -20.28 -6.05 -32.83
N PRO A 168 -20.75 -4.88 -32.37
CA PRO A 168 -21.16 -4.70 -30.97
C PRO A 168 -22.20 -5.73 -30.51
N GLU A 169 -23.09 -6.19 -31.40
CA GLU A 169 -24.05 -7.26 -31.11
C GLU A 169 -23.38 -8.61 -30.86
N THR A 170 -22.41 -9.00 -31.70
CA THR A 170 -21.67 -10.26 -31.50
C THR A 170 -20.78 -10.20 -30.26
N ILE A 171 -20.21 -9.03 -29.95
CA ILE A 171 -19.46 -8.79 -28.72
C ILE A 171 -20.39 -8.93 -27.51
N ASN A 172 -21.57 -8.31 -27.52
CA ASN A 172 -22.57 -8.47 -26.45
C ASN A 172 -22.98 -9.94 -26.24
N HIS A 173 -23.19 -10.69 -27.34
CA HIS A 173 -23.49 -12.11 -27.26
C HIS A 173 -22.33 -12.93 -26.67
N PHE A 174 -21.09 -12.62 -27.08
CA PHE A 174 -19.88 -13.21 -26.51
C PHE A 174 -19.74 -12.92 -25.02
N LEU A 175 -19.96 -11.68 -24.58
CA LEU A 175 -19.85 -11.30 -23.17
C LEU A 175 -20.91 -11.98 -22.30
N LYS A 176 -22.16 -12.10 -22.78
CA LYS A 176 -23.22 -12.86 -22.09
C LYS A 176 -22.86 -14.34 -21.96
N THR A 177 -22.32 -14.93 -23.02
CA THR A 177 -21.84 -16.32 -23.02
C THR A 177 -20.66 -16.50 -22.07
N LEU A 178 -19.78 -15.51 -22.00
CA LEU A 178 -18.61 -15.51 -21.15
C LEU A 178 -18.97 -15.48 -19.66
N GLN A 179 -20.06 -14.80 -19.26
CA GLN A 179 -20.52 -14.85 -17.86
C GLN A 179 -20.90 -16.27 -17.44
N HIS A 180 -21.53 -17.03 -18.33
CA HIS A 180 -21.90 -18.42 -18.09
C HIS A 180 -20.67 -19.32 -17.98
N THR A 181 -19.70 -19.21 -18.90
CA THR A 181 -18.48 -20.04 -18.85
C THR A 181 -17.59 -19.70 -17.66
N ILE A 182 -17.45 -18.41 -17.30
CA ILE A 182 -16.66 -17.99 -16.14
C ILE A 182 -17.20 -18.55 -14.82
N ALA A 183 -18.53 -18.70 -14.71
CA ALA A 183 -19.17 -19.35 -13.57
C ALA A 183 -18.96 -20.88 -13.55
N GLY A 184 -18.27 -21.45 -14.55
CA GLY A 184 -18.03 -22.88 -14.68
C GLY A 184 -19.19 -23.64 -15.35
N GLY A 185 -19.99 -22.94 -16.16
CA GLY A 185 -21.07 -23.53 -16.95
C GLY A 185 -20.59 -24.08 -18.29
N ILE A 186 -21.16 -25.20 -18.73
CA ILE A 186 -20.83 -25.81 -20.01
C ILE A 186 -21.58 -25.20 -21.19
N VAL A 187 -20.93 -25.17 -22.36
CA VAL A 187 -21.48 -24.53 -23.58
C VAL A 187 -21.56 -25.40 -24.84
N SER A 188 -20.90 -26.56 -24.89
CA SER A 188 -20.77 -27.30 -26.17
C SER A 188 -20.84 -28.82 -26.07
N GLN A 189 -20.84 -29.40 -24.86
CA GLN A 189 -20.82 -30.85 -24.70
C GLN A 189 -21.94 -31.28 -23.76
N ASP A 190 -22.56 -32.42 -24.08
CA ASP A 190 -23.60 -33.02 -23.24
C ASP A 190 -22.99 -33.85 -22.11
N GLN A 191 -23.73 -34.01 -21.01
CA GLN A 191 -23.42 -34.88 -19.87
C GLN A 191 -22.20 -34.48 -18.99
N PHE A 192 -21.82 -33.21 -18.98
CA PHE A 192 -20.83 -32.70 -18.02
C PHE A 192 -21.49 -32.07 -16.80
N ALA A 193 -20.74 -32.01 -15.72
CA ALA A 193 -21.18 -31.34 -14.49
C ALA A 193 -20.83 -29.85 -14.54
N ASP A 194 -21.85 -29.02 -14.29
CA ASP A 194 -21.66 -27.59 -14.02
C ASP A 194 -21.26 -27.37 -12.56
N VAL A 195 -20.60 -26.25 -12.30
CA VAL A 195 -20.36 -25.81 -10.93
C VAL A 195 -21.60 -25.12 -10.35
N ASN A 196 -21.91 -25.37 -9.08
CA ASN A 196 -23.03 -24.72 -8.41
C ASN A 196 -22.88 -23.18 -8.45
N PRO A 197 -23.80 -22.43 -9.08
CA PRO A 197 -23.68 -20.98 -9.22
C PRO A 197 -23.58 -20.22 -7.88
N LYS A 198 -24.13 -20.78 -6.79
CA LYS A 198 -24.04 -20.17 -5.45
C LYS A 198 -22.59 -20.07 -4.96
N LEU A 199 -21.73 -20.99 -5.38
CA LEU A 199 -20.31 -21.01 -5.03
C LEU A 199 -19.47 -20.08 -5.92
N MET A 200 -20.01 -19.67 -7.07
CA MET A 200 -19.32 -18.86 -8.08
C MET A 200 -19.93 -17.46 -8.25
N LYS A 201 -20.73 -17.01 -7.28
CA LYS A 201 -21.48 -15.73 -7.33
C LYS A 201 -20.62 -14.48 -7.52
N ASP A 202 -19.35 -14.55 -7.18
CA ASP A 202 -18.38 -13.45 -7.28
C ASP A 202 -17.58 -13.47 -8.59
N ALA A 203 -17.73 -14.51 -9.40
CA ALA A 203 -17.05 -14.66 -10.68
C ALA A 203 -17.82 -13.93 -11.79
N TYR A 204 -17.14 -13.06 -12.52
CA TYR A 204 -17.72 -12.32 -13.64
C TYR A 204 -16.62 -11.73 -14.53
N CYS A 205 -17.00 -11.22 -15.70
CA CYS A 205 -16.14 -10.44 -16.56
C CYS A 205 -16.80 -9.14 -17.00
N LYS A 206 -16.00 -8.09 -17.15
CA LYS A 206 -16.42 -6.83 -17.77
C LYS A 206 -15.41 -6.40 -18.81
N ILE A 207 -15.75 -5.42 -19.62
CA ILE A 207 -14.85 -4.83 -20.61
C ILE A 207 -14.41 -3.43 -20.22
N ILE A 208 -13.27 -3.03 -20.77
CA ILE A 208 -12.76 -1.66 -20.78
C ILE A 208 -12.41 -1.34 -22.23
N THR A 209 -12.83 -0.16 -22.68
CA THR A 209 -12.43 0.41 -23.97
C THR A 209 -12.29 1.93 -23.84
N GLY A 210 -11.41 2.53 -24.64
CA GLY A 210 -11.31 3.98 -24.77
C GLY A 210 -12.28 4.56 -25.80
N ASN A 211 -12.98 3.72 -26.56
CA ASN A 211 -13.93 4.13 -27.59
C ASN A 211 -15.34 4.30 -26.99
N ASP A 212 -15.79 5.55 -26.90
CA ASP A 212 -17.09 5.90 -26.31
C ASP A 212 -18.27 5.36 -27.15
N GLU A 213 -18.19 5.41 -28.50
CA GLU A 213 -19.24 4.89 -29.38
C GLU A 213 -19.45 3.39 -29.17
N LEU A 214 -18.36 2.62 -29.04
CA LEU A 214 -18.44 1.20 -28.75
C LEU A 214 -19.00 0.95 -27.34
N SER A 215 -18.59 1.75 -26.36
CA SER A 215 -19.06 1.63 -24.98
C SER A 215 -20.57 1.84 -24.87
N GLU A 216 -21.15 2.78 -25.62
CA GLU A 216 -22.60 3.05 -25.65
C GLU A 216 -23.41 1.91 -26.29
N LEU A 217 -22.82 1.15 -27.23
CA LEU A 217 -23.48 0.04 -27.92
C LEU A 217 -23.39 -1.29 -27.14
N ILE A 218 -22.53 -1.37 -26.15
CA ILE A 218 -22.35 -2.55 -25.30
C ILE A 218 -23.27 -2.45 -24.08
N ASP A 219 -23.79 -3.58 -23.60
CA ASP A 219 -24.61 -3.61 -22.39
C ASP A 219 -23.83 -3.01 -21.21
N ASN A 220 -24.30 -1.88 -20.66
CA ASN A 220 -23.62 -1.13 -19.59
C ASN A 220 -23.25 -2.01 -18.39
N ARG A 221 -24.01 -3.08 -18.11
CA ARG A 221 -23.72 -4.01 -17.00
C ARG A 221 -22.42 -4.79 -17.20
N LEU A 222 -21.98 -4.92 -18.45
CA LEU A 222 -20.80 -5.66 -18.88
C LEU A 222 -19.62 -4.72 -19.17
N SER A 223 -19.78 -3.40 -19.02
CA SER A 223 -18.73 -2.40 -19.21
C SER A 223 -18.26 -1.84 -17.86
N ILE A 224 -16.98 -1.50 -17.76
CA ILE A 224 -16.45 -0.61 -16.72
C ILE A 224 -16.34 0.77 -17.37
N ASP A 225 -17.32 1.62 -17.09
CA ASP A 225 -17.37 2.95 -17.69
C ASP A 225 -16.30 3.86 -17.07
N ILE A 226 -15.36 4.33 -17.91
CA ILE A 226 -14.28 5.23 -17.50
C ILE A 226 -14.84 6.64 -17.18
N ASN A 227 -15.87 7.09 -17.91
CA ASN A 227 -16.45 8.42 -17.74
C ASN A 227 -17.24 8.53 -16.43
N GLU A 228 -17.92 7.47 -16.00
CA GLU A 228 -18.65 7.44 -14.72
C GLU A 228 -17.73 7.35 -13.50
N ASN A 229 -16.63 6.58 -13.62
CA ASN A 229 -15.79 6.26 -12.47
C ASN A 229 -14.68 7.28 -12.22
N PHE A 230 -14.31 8.09 -13.22
CA PHE A 230 -13.21 9.05 -13.13
C PHE A 230 -13.68 10.47 -13.40
N HIS A 231 -12.98 11.45 -12.81
CA HIS A 231 -13.15 12.85 -13.20
C HIS A 231 -12.89 13.03 -14.70
N GLU A 232 -13.67 13.87 -15.38
CA GLU A 232 -13.65 14.07 -16.83
C GLU A 232 -12.24 14.20 -17.42
N SER A 233 -11.41 15.08 -16.84
CA SER A 233 -10.01 15.28 -17.25
C SER A 233 -9.13 14.02 -17.15
N ARG A 234 -9.40 13.13 -16.19
CA ARG A 234 -8.66 11.85 -16.02
C ARG A 234 -9.20 10.81 -16.98
N ALA A 235 -10.52 10.76 -17.14
CA ALA A 235 -11.19 9.86 -18.07
C ALA A 235 -10.68 10.06 -19.50
N GLU A 236 -10.58 11.31 -19.96
CA GLU A 236 -10.04 11.62 -21.29
C GLU A 236 -8.62 11.08 -21.50
N LYS A 237 -7.73 11.25 -20.51
CA LYS A 237 -6.36 10.72 -20.57
C LYS A 237 -6.28 9.20 -20.53
N LEU A 238 -7.14 8.55 -19.74
CA LEU A 238 -7.23 7.10 -19.70
C LEU A 238 -7.73 6.55 -21.03
N LYS A 239 -8.79 7.13 -21.59
CA LYS A 239 -9.33 6.75 -22.91
C LYS A 239 -8.30 6.93 -24.01
N GLN A 240 -7.58 8.06 -24.02
CA GLN A 240 -6.50 8.31 -24.97
C GLN A 240 -5.38 7.25 -24.87
N ALA A 241 -5.05 6.79 -23.67
CA ALA A 241 -3.98 5.83 -23.46
C ALA A 241 -4.40 4.39 -23.78
N ILE A 242 -5.67 4.05 -23.56
CA ILE A 242 -6.24 2.73 -23.88
C ILE A 242 -6.50 2.63 -25.39
N GLY A 243 -7.02 3.70 -25.99
CA GLY A 243 -7.39 3.74 -27.40
C GLY A 243 -8.61 2.89 -27.72
N ASP A 244 -8.75 2.51 -29.00
CA ASP A 244 -9.90 1.76 -29.52
C ASP A 244 -9.86 0.26 -29.22
N THR A 245 -8.93 -0.18 -28.36
CA THR A 245 -8.77 -1.58 -28.02
C THR A 245 -9.86 -2.03 -27.04
N ILE A 246 -10.15 -3.33 -27.05
CA ILE A 246 -11.11 -3.93 -26.12
C ILE A 246 -10.37 -4.85 -25.16
N HIS A 247 -10.49 -4.56 -23.86
CA HIS A 247 -9.86 -5.32 -22.80
C HIS A 247 -10.92 -5.98 -21.91
N LEU A 248 -10.90 -7.30 -21.80
CA LEU A 248 -11.65 -8.02 -20.78
C LEU A 248 -10.93 -7.93 -19.44
N VAL A 249 -11.68 -7.60 -18.40
CA VAL A 249 -11.28 -7.77 -17.01
C VAL A 249 -12.01 -9.00 -16.49
N VAL A 250 -11.28 -10.11 -16.36
CA VAL A 250 -11.82 -11.36 -15.85
C VAL A 250 -11.57 -11.44 -14.35
N ARG A 251 -12.63 -11.69 -13.59
CA ARG A 251 -12.57 -11.97 -12.17
C ARG A 251 -12.87 -13.45 -11.96
N ALA A 252 -11.83 -14.24 -11.77
CA ALA A 252 -11.99 -15.65 -11.45
C ALA A 252 -12.72 -15.80 -10.08
N PRO A 253 -13.41 -16.93 -9.86
CA PRO A 253 -14.03 -17.19 -8.57
C PRO A 253 -13.02 -17.26 -7.43
N LYS A 254 -13.38 -16.66 -6.29
CA LYS A 254 -12.57 -16.73 -5.06
C LYS A 254 -12.32 -18.15 -4.58
N LEU A 255 -13.29 -19.04 -4.78
CA LEU A 255 -13.16 -20.45 -4.43
C LEU A 255 -11.93 -21.06 -5.09
N LEU A 256 -11.69 -20.78 -6.38
CA LEU A 256 -10.54 -21.34 -7.09
C LEU A 256 -9.22 -20.86 -6.52
N VAL A 257 -9.06 -19.55 -6.34
CA VAL A 257 -7.80 -19.01 -5.82
C VAL A 257 -7.56 -19.43 -4.37
N ARG A 258 -8.60 -19.55 -3.54
CA ARG A 258 -8.44 -20.02 -2.15
C ARG A 258 -8.15 -21.52 -2.05
N SER A 259 -8.68 -22.34 -2.95
CA SER A 259 -8.46 -23.79 -2.96
C SER A 259 -7.19 -24.21 -3.69
N LEU A 260 -6.72 -23.42 -4.66
CA LEU A 260 -5.55 -23.70 -5.49
C LEU A 260 -4.51 -22.57 -5.34
N ASP A 261 -3.77 -22.28 -6.40
CA ASP A 261 -2.75 -21.24 -6.43
C ASP A 261 -3.23 -19.96 -7.14
N ASN A 262 -2.36 -18.97 -7.26
CA ASN A 262 -2.69 -17.71 -7.94
C ASN A 262 -2.80 -17.89 -9.46
N SER A 263 -2.03 -18.81 -10.05
CA SER A 263 -2.00 -18.99 -11.50
C SER A 263 -3.28 -19.58 -12.08
N ILE A 264 -4.15 -20.15 -11.25
CA ILE A 264 -5.47 -20.60 -11.69
C ILE A 264 -6.29 -19.46 -12.28
N ALA A 265 -6.20 -18.24 -11.74
CA ALA A 265 -6.96 -17.09 -12.26
C ALA A 265 -6.57 -16.76 -13.71
N TYR A 266 -5.27 -16.88 -14.02
CA TYR A 266 -4.73 -16.69 -15.36
C TYR A 266 -5.23 -17.78 -16.32
N LYS A 267 -5.13 -19.05 -15.93
CA LYS A 267 -5.56 -20.18 -16.76
C LYS A 267 -7.07 -20.22 -16.95
N TRP A 268 -7.82 -19.97 -15.88
CA TRP A 268 -9.29 -19.93 -15.89
C TRP A 268 -9.78 -18.87 -16.87
N ALA A 269 -9.22 -17.65 -16.80
CA ALA A 269 -9.58 -16.57 -17.71
C ALA A 269 -9.39 -16.97 -19.19
N GLY A 270 -8.20 -17.47 -19.56
CA GLY A 270 -7.93 -17.85 -20.94
C GLY A 270 -8.81 -18.99 -21.46
N ILE A 271 -9.03 -20.04 -20.66
CA ILE A 271 -9.86 -21.19 -21.05
C ILE A 271 -11.34 -20.79 -21.18
N GLN A 272 -11.90 -20.09 -20.19
CA GLN A 272 -13.32 -19.71 -20.24
C GLN A 272 -13.62 -18.69 -21.35
N SER A 273 -12.68 -17.78 -21.64
CA SER A 273 -12.76 -16.90 -22.80
C SER A 273 -12.70 -17.68 -24.12
N THR A 274 -11.80 -18.65 -24.24
CA THR A 274 -11.70 -19.52 -25.42
C THR A 274 -13.00 -20.30 -25.65
N LEU A 275 -13.57 -20.90 -24.60
CA LEU A 275 -14.84 -21.64 -24.69
C LEU A 275 -16.00 -20.72 -25.09
N SER A 276 -16.03 -19.48 -24.59
CA SER A 276 -17.03 -18.51 -25.00
C SER A 276 -16.93 -18.18 -26.50
N PHE A 277 -15.72 -18.02 -27.04
CA PHE A 277 -15.52 -17.79 -28.48
C PHE A 277 -16.05 -18.95 -29.34
N ILE A 278 -15.88 -20.21 -28.89
CA ILE A 278 -16.42 -21.38 -29.59
C ILE A 278 -17.93 -21.28 -29.71
N ALA A 279 -18.61 -20.98 -28.60
CA ALA A 279 -20.06 -20.94 -28.53
C ALA A 279 -20.65 -19.72 -29.25
N SER A 280 -20.14 -18.52 -28.97
CA SER A 280 -20.72 -17.27 -29.50
C SER A 280 -20.46 -17.08 -30.99
N TYR A 281 -19.28 -17.47 -31.47
CA TYR A 281 -18.92 -17.35 -32.88
C TYR A 281 -19.07 -18.67 -33.64
N ARG A 282 -19.64 -19.72 -33.04
CA ARG A 282 -19.85 -21.05 -33.67
C ARG A 282 -18.58 -21.54 -34.38
N LEU A 283 -17.47 -21.57 -33.65
CA LEU A 283 -16.18 -22.00 -34.17
C LEU A 283 -16.05 -23.52 -34.06
N THR A 284 -15.44 -24.13 -35.06
CA THR A 284 -15.01 -25.53 -35.02
C THR A 284 -13.72 -25.67 -34.20
N LYS A 285 -13.47 -26.86 -33.64
CA LYS A 285 -12.23 -27.16 -32.89
C LYS A 285 -11.06 -27.40 -33.85
N ASP A 286 -10.68 -26.38 -34.60
CA ASP A 286 -9.66 -26.40 -35.65
C ASP A 286 -8.46 -25.50 -35.32
N SER A 287 -7.62 -25.21 -36.32
CA SER A 287 -6.43 -24.37 -36.17
C SER A 287 -6.73 -22.89 -35.85
N ASN A 288 -7.94 -22.40 -36.09
CA ASN A 288 -8.31 -21.04 -35.67
C ASN A 288 -8.49 -20.97 -34.15
N LEU A 289 -8.97 -22.05 -33.56
CA LEU A 289 -9.11 -22.15 -32.10
C LEU A 289 -7.76 -22.16 -31.40
N SER A 290 -6.72 -22.79 -31.98
CA SER A 290 -5.37 -22.76 -31.38
C SER A 290 -4.80 -21.35 -31.32
N ASP A 291 -5.06 -20.52 -32.33
CA ASP A 291 -4.62 -19.12 -32.34
C ASP A 291 -5.34 -18.31 -31.26
N ILE A 292 -6.66 -18.49 -31.13
CA ILE A 292 -7.46 -17.82 -30.08
C ILE A 292 -7.03 -18.29 -28.69
N ALA A 293 -6.78 -19.59 -28.52
CA ALA A 293 -6.29 -20.15 -27.26
C ALA A 293 -4.92 -19.57 -26.90
N TYR A 294 -3.99 -19.47 -27.86
CA TYR A 294 -2.68 -18.86 -27.63
C TYR A 294 -2.80 -17.36 -27.33
N ALA A 295 -3.68 -16.63 -28.02
CA ALA A 295 -3.91 -15.22 -27.79
C ALA A 295 -4.47 -14.95 -26.38
N THR A 296 -5.49 -15.71 -25.98
CA THR A 296 -6.18 -15.58 -24.69
C THR A 296 -5.42 -16.18 -23.52
N GLN A 297 -4.41 -17.02 -23.74
CA GLN A 297 -3.61 -17.61 -22.66
C GLN A 297 -2.17 -17.11 -22.59
N LYS A 298 -1.66 -16.41 -23.61
CA LYS A 298 -0.26 -16.01 -23.68
C LYS A 298 -0.07 -14.63 -24.31
N ALA A 299 -0.41 -14.47 -25.60
CA ALA A 299 0.04 -13.31 -26.37
C ALA A 299 -0.53 -11.97 -25.86
N ASN A 300 -1.80 -11.98 -25.46
CA ASN A 300 -2.56 -10.77 -25.12
C ASN A 300 -3.07 -10.77 -23.67
N THR A 301 -2.53 -11.65 -22.83
CA THR A 301 -2.93 -11.76 -21.43
C THR A 301 -2.00 -10.93 -20.57
N ILE A 302 -2.58 -9.98 -19.83
CA ILE A 302 -1.87 -9.20 -18.82
C ILE A 302 -2.16 -9.88 -17.48
N ALA A 303 -1.17 -10.62 -16.98
CA ALA A 303 -1.16 -11.06 -15.61
C ALA A 303 -0.97 -9.84 -14.69
N ILE A 304 -1.58 -9.86 -13.51
CA ILE A 304 -1.40 -8.80 -12.53
C ILE A 304 0.02 -8.84 -11.95
N GLY A 305 0.61 -10.03 -11.86
CA GLY A 305 2.00 -10.21 -11.45
C GLY A 305 2.65 -11.39 -12.17
N GLU A 306 3.93 -11.25 -12.47
CA GLU A 306 4.73 -12.31 -13.09
C GLU A 306 5.15 -13.39 -12.07
N PRO A 307 5.63 -14.56 -12.53
CA PRO A 307 6.27 -15.53 -11.64
C PRO A 307 7.46 -14.91 -10.90
N THR A 308 7.65 -15.31 -9.65
CA THR A 308 8.77 -14.83 -8.83
C THR A 308 10.01 -15.71 -9.00
N TRP A 309 11.13 -15.31 -8.40
CA TRP A 309 12.30 -16.18 -8.26
C TRP A 309 11.91 -17.56 -7.71
N GLN A 310 12.62 -18.59 -8.16
CA GLN A 310 12.37 -19.99 -7.78
C GLN A 310 12.43 -20.19 -6.26
N SER A 311 13.30 -19.45 -5.55
CA SER A 311 13.41 -19.46 -4.10
C SER A 311 12.11 -19.06 -3.38
N PHE A 312 11.29 -18.19 -3.98
CA PHE A 312 9.99 -17.79 -3.44
C PHE A 312 8.84 -18.67 -3.93
N GLY A 313 9.04 -19.37 -5.06
CA GLY A 313 8.07 -20.32 -5.62
C GLY A 313 6.69 -19.70 -5.91
N GLY A 314 6.64 -18.44 -6.32
CA GLY A 314 5.42 -17.74 -6.71
C GLY A 314 5.08 -17.97 -8.19
N SER A 315 3.85 -18.42 -8.46
CA SER A 315 3.30 -18.55 -9.81
C SER A 315 2.72 -17.20 -10.31
N HIS A 316 2.19 -17.15 -11.54
CA HIS A 316 1.51 -15.95 -12.08
C HIS A 316 0.43 -15.43 -11.10
N ASN A 317 0.24 -14.11 -11.08
CA ASN A 317 -0.60 -13.37 -10.13
C ASN A 317 -0.18 -13.51 -8.65
N SER A 318 1.05 -13.98 -8.37
CA SER A 318 1.60 -13.88 -7.01
C SER A 318 1.97 -12.44 -6.69
N LEU A 319 1.70 -12.01 -5.45
CA LEU A 319 1.93 -10.64 -5.01
C LEU A 319 3.36 -10.17 -5.22
N GLY A 320 4.33 -11.07 -5.12
CA GLY A 320 5.73 -10.74 -5.27
C GLY A 320 6.12 -10.26 -6.67
N GLY A 321 5.41 -10.73 -7.69
CA GLY A 321 5.64 -10.39 -9.09
C GLY A 321 4.82 -9.21 -9.60
N ILE A 322 4.00 -8.60 -8.74
CA ILE A 322 3.22 -7.40 -9.08
C ILE A 322 4.17 -6.18 -8.98
N PRO A 323 4.31 -5.37 -10.05
CA PRO A 323 5.07 -4.13 -9.98
C PRO A 323 4.47 -3.12 -8.99
N PHE A 324 5.32 -2.32 -8.35
CA PHE A 324 4.91 -1.27 -7.43
C PHE A 324 3.99 -0.24 -8.08
N GLY A 325 4.21 0.07 -9.36
CA GLY A 325 3.32 0.92 -10.13
C GLY A 325 1.90 0.34 -10.24
N TYR A 326 1.76 -0.98 -10.38
CA TYR A 326 0.44 -1.64 -10.45
C TYR A 326 -0.29 -1.55 -9.12
N PHE A 327 0.40 -1.70 -7.99
CA PHE A 327 -0.21 -1.48 -6.67
C PHE A 327 -0.69 -0.04 -6.48
N ALA A 328 0.07 0.94 -6.99
CA ALA A 328 -0.35 2.32 -6.97
C ALA A 328 -1.57 2.57 -7.88
N ASP A 329 -1.66 1.89 -9.03
CA ASP A 329 -2.80 1.97 -9.94
C ASP A 329 -4.06 1.25 -9.43
N MET A 330 -3.92 0.23 -8.58
CA MET A 330 -5.07 -0.39 -7.90
C MET A 330 -5.77 0.57 -6.94
N CYS A 331 -5.07 1.60 -6.45
CA CYS A 331 -5.64 2.58 -5.54
C CYS A 331 -6.55 3.55 -6.31
N GLN A 332 -7.85 3.62 -5.95
CA GLN A 332 -8.85 4.43 -6.66
C GLN A 332 -9.20 5.74 -5.94
N GLY A 333 -8.48 6.10 -4.87
CA GLY A 333 -8.79 7.27 -4.03
C GLY A 333 -8.72 8.61 -4.76
N ASP A 334 -7.96 8.70 -5.85
CA ASP A 334 -7.71 9.88 -6.67
C ASP A 334 -8.63 10.00 -7.89
N SER A 335 -9.48 8.99 -8.14
CA SER A 335 -10.37 8.94 -9.31
C SER A 335 -11.26 10.18 -9.45
N GLU A 336 -11.77 10.71 -8.34
CA GLU A 336 -12.63 11.91 -8.28
C GLU A 336 -11.88 13.24 -8.38
N LEU A 337 -10.55 13.22 -8.24
CA LEU A 337 -9.76 14.44 -8.23
C LEU A 337 -9.52 14.94 -9.66
N PRO A 338 -9.46 16.25 -9.90
CA PRO A 338 -9.10 16.75 -11.22
C PRO A 338 -7.63 16.43 -11.55
N LEU A 339 -7.31 16.44 -12.85
CA LEU A 339 -5.95 16.27 -13.37
C LEU A 339 -5.17 17.58 -13.19
N ARG A 340 -4.81 17.88 -11.94
CA ARG A 340 -4.08 19.11 -11.57
C ARG A 340 -2.84 18.78 -10.75
N PRO A 341 -1.69 19.44 -11.00
CA PRO A 341 -0.50 19.30 -10.18
C PRO A 341 -0.76 19.68 -8.72
N PHE A 342 -0.28 18.86 -7.79
CA PHE A 342 -0.47 19.08 -6.34
C PHE A 342 0.00 20.45 -5.87
N MET A 343 1.13 20.95 -6.37
CA MET A 343 1.69 22.25 -5.97
C MET A 343 0.77 23.44 -6.32
N GLU A 344 0.01 23.33 -7.41
CA GLU A 344 -1.00 24.35 -7.77
C GLU A 344 -2.19 24.29 -6.81
N VAL A 345 -2.65 23.08 -6.51
CA VAL A 345 -3.74 22.83 -5.55
C VAL A 345 -3.37 23.35 -4.16
N ALA A 346 -2.16 23.05 -3.68
CA ALA A 346 -1.63 23.54 -2.40
C ALA A 346 -1.63 25.07 -2.29
N ARG A 347 -1.40 25.77 -3.40
CA ARG A 347 -1.43 27.23 -3.41
C ARG A 347 -2.85 27.79 -3.25
N GLU A 348 -3.82 27.20 -3.94
CA GLU A 348 -5.17 27.75 -4.06
C GLU A 348 -6.03 27.40 -2.84
N ASP A 349 -5.96 26.14 -2.41
CA ASP A 349 -6.85 25.62 -1.39
C ASP A 349 -6.11 24.63 -0.48
N SER A 350 -5.93 25.07 0.77
CA SER A 350 -5.30 24.28 1.84
C SER A 350 -6.12 23.03 2.20
N GLU A 351 -7.45 23.09 2.14
CA GLU A 351 -8.30 21.95 2.45
C GLU A 351 -8.25 20.90 1.34
N LEU A 352 -8.27 21.34 0.08
CA LEU A 352 -8.11 20.45 -1.07
C LEU A 352 -6.71 19.82 -1.08
N SER A 353 -5.66 20.58 -0.77
CA SER A 353 -4.29 20.06 -0.61
C SER A 353 -4.22 18.97 0.46
N ARG A 354 -4.85 19.21 1.61
CA ARG A 354 -4.98 18.20 2.66
C ARG A 354 -5.71 16.96 2.15
N LYS A 355 -6.76 17.10 1.33
CA LYS A 355 -7.47 15.97 0.71
C LYS A 355 -6.54 15.12 -0.16
N TYR A 356 -5.69 15.74 -0.99
CA TYR A 356 -4.69 15.03 -1.80
C TYR A 356 -3.69 14.25 -0.93
N LEU A 357 -3.15 14.88 0.12
CA LEU A 357 -2.27 14.21 1.09
C LEU A 357 -2.96 13.02 1.75
N MET A 358 -4.23 13.16 2.12
CA MET A 358 -5.01 12.08 2.70
C MET A 358 -5.22 10.92 1.73
N LYS A 359 -5.35 11.18 0.41
CA LYS A 359 -5.43 10.11 -0.60
C LYS A 359 -4.15 9.29 -0.68
N SER A 360 -2.97 9.90 -0.51
CA SER A 360 -1.70 9.16 -0.41
C SER A 360 -1.68 8.19 0.77
N LEU A 361 -2.35 8.52 1.88
CA LEU A 361 -2.52 7.59 3.01
C LEU A 361 -3.64 6.57 2.80
N ASP A 362 -4.71 6.91 2.06
CA ASP A 362 -5.78 5.96 1.71
C ASP A 362 -5.20 4.81 0.89
N ALA A 363 -4.28 5.11 -0.03
CA ALA A 363 -3.55 4.11 -0.81
C ALA A 363 -2.83 3.06 0.08
N LEU A 364 -2.29 3.46 1.23
CA LEU A 364 -1.63 2.55 2.16
C LEU A 364 -2.56 1.48 2.72
N THR A 365 -3.86 1.80 2.82
CA THR A 365 -4.85 0.85 3.33
C THR A 365 -4.99 -0.37 2.41
N ILE A 366 -4.70 -0.20 1.13
CA ILE A 366 -4.66 -1.29 0.14
C ILE A 366 -3.28 -1.97 0.17
N ILE A 367 -2.21 -1.17 0.14
CA ILE A 367 -0.85 -1.67 -0.07
C ILE A 367 -0.35 -2.48 1.14
N VAL A 368 -0.67 -2.05 2.36
CA VAL A 368 -0.14 -2.62 3.60
C VAL A 368 -0.61 -4.05 3.85
N PRO A 369 -1.93 -4.37 3.84
CA PRO A 369 -2.37 -5.74 4.03
C PRO A 369 -1.74 -6.69 3.01
N ILE A 370 -1.61 -6.26 1.75
CA ILE A 370 -1.09 -7.07 0.66
C ILE A 370 0.41 -7.32 0.82
N LEU A 371 1.23 -6.27 0.85
CA LEU A 371 2.69 -6.40 0.80
C LEU A 371 3.28 -6.80 2.16
N THR A 372 2.76 -6.24 3.25
CA THR A 372 3.35 -6.47 4.58
C THR A 372 2.81 -7.73 5.24
N ASN A 373 1.50 -8.00 5.18
CA ASN A 373 0.95 -9.22 5.81
C ASN A 373 0.95 -10.40 4.87
N PHE A 374 0.23 -10.34 3.74
CA PHE A 374 0.05 -11.52 2.90
C PHE A 374 1.34 -11.97 2.22
N TRP A 375 2.14 -11.04 1.72
CA TRP A 375 3.42 -11.37 1.11
C TRP A 375 4.54 -11.57 2.15
N ASP A 376 5.01 -10.51 2.80
CA ASP A 376 6.14 -10.60 3.74
C ASP A 376 5.80 -11.46 4.97
N GLY A 377 4.60 -11.28 5.53
CA GLY A 377 4.14 -11.92 6.77
C GLY A 377 3.88 -13.40 6.62
N TYR A 378 3.01 -13.79 5.70
CA TYR A 378 2.57 -15.18 5.57
C TYR A 378 3.36 -15.94 4.51
N LYS A 379 3.51 -15.38 3.29
CA LYS A 379 4.15 -16.11 2.20
C LYS A 379 5.67 -16.28 2.40
N LEU A 380 6.37 -15.26 2.88
CA LEU A 380 7.83 -15.32 3.08
C LEU A 380 8.23 -15.74 4.50
N ALA A 381 7.60 -15.18 5.53
CA ALA A 381 8.00 -15.42 6.91
C ALA A 381 7.22 -16.55 7.62
N GLY A 382 6.06 -16.97 7.10
CA GLY A 382 5.26 -18.05 7.70
C GLY A 382 4.39 -17.65 8.90
N GLY A 383 4.11 -16.34 9.08
CA GLY A 383 3.11 -15.86 10.03
C GLY A 383 3.64 -15.33 11.36
N SER A 384 4.66 -14.48 11.34
CA SER A 384 5.05 -13.73 12.54
C SER A 384 4.12 -12.52 12.77
N ASN A 385 3.51 -12.40 13.96
CA ASN A 385 2.69 -11.24 14.36
C ASN A 385 3.45 -9.89 14.36
N ILE A 386 4.76 -9.89 14.10
CA ILE A 386 5.60 -8.69 14.01
C ILE A 386 5.14 -7.79 12.85
N LEU A 387 4.76 -8.38 11.72
CA LEU A 387 4.37 -7.63 10.53
C LEU A 387 2.95 -7.08 10.63
N ASP A 388 2.07 -7.74 11.38
CA ASP A 388 0.79 -7.16 11.78
C ASP A 388 0.98 -5.90 12.64
N GLY A 389 2.08 -5.80 13.39
CA GLY A 389 2.47 -4.57 14.08
C GLY A 389 2.75 -3.39 13.13
N LEU A 390 3.29 -3.63 11.93
CA LEU A 390 3.44 -2.61 10.88
C LEU A 390 2.09 -2.26 10.25
N THR A 391 1.20 -3.25 10.14
CA THR A 391 -0.17 -3.03 9.66
C THR A 391 -0.94 -2.11 10.58
N VAL A 392 -0.93 -2.39 11.88
CA VAL A 392 -1.50 -1.49 12.89
C VAL A 392 -0.91 -0.08 12.74
N THR A 393 0.40 0.01 12.53
CA THR A 393 1.12 1.29 12.36
C THR A 393 0.57 2.13 11.21
N ALA A 394 0.23 1.51 10.08
CA ALA A 394 -0.35 2.22 8.93
C ALA A 394 -1.74 2.81 9.20
N PHE A 395 -2.46 2.28 10.19
CA PHE A 395 -3.81 2.73 10.55
C PHE A 395 -3.85 3.68 11.75
N ILE A 396 -2.72 4.01 12.38
CA ILE A 396 -2.69 4.82 13.60
C ILE A 396 -3.07 6.27 13.29
N GLY A 397 -4.26 6.64 13.77
CA GLY A 397 -4.77 8.00 13.79
C GLY A 397 -4.06 8.88 14.81
N GLY A 398 -4.00 10.18 14.52
CA GLY A 398 -3.26 11.17 15.29
C GLY A 398 -1.85 11.42 14.78
N ILE A 399 -1.00 10.39 14.68
CA ILE A 399 0.37 10.56 14.15
C ILE A 399 0.30 11.01 12.69
N PHE A 400 -0.32 10.20 11.83
CA PHE A 400 -0.42 10.54 10.40
C PHE A 400 -1.20 11.81 10.13
N ASP A 401 -2.29 12.06 10.88
CA ASP A 401 -3.12 13.25 10.70
C ASP A 401 -2.31 14.53 10.98
N ASP A 402 -1.52 14.52 12.04
CA ASP A 402 -0.69 15.65 12.47
C ASP A 402 0.47 15.90 11.49
N PHE A 403 1.13 14.85 10.98
CA PHE A 403 2.17 15.02 9.96
C PHE A 403 1.64 15.47 8.60
N ILE A 404 0.42 15.09 8.22
CA ILE A 404 -0.24 15.66 7.05
C ILE A 404 -0.50 17.14 7.24
N ASP A 405 -1.02 17.54 8.41
CA ASP A 405 -1.28 18.94 8.70
C ASP A 405 0.02 19.76 8.65
N ILE A 406 1.12 19.23 9.22
CA ILE A 406 2.47 19.85 9.14
C ILE A 406 2.97 19.92 7.69
N MET A 407 2.86 18.84 6.91
CA MET A 407 3.26 18.84 5.50
C MET A 407 2.48 19.90 4.71
N ASN A 408 1.16 19.97 4.90
CA ASN A 408 0.30 20.94 4.24
C ASN A 408 0.69 22.38 4.60
N ASP A 409 0.92 22.65 5.88
CA ASP A 409 1.40 23.94 6.35
C ASP A 409 2.75 24.34 5.76
N MET A 410 3.67 23.37 5.66
CA MET A 410 4.99 23.61 5.10
C MET A 410 4.91 23.90 3.59
N MET A 411 4.04 23.20 2.86
CA MET A 411 3.73 23.50 1.44
C MET A 411 3.22 24.93 1.29
N ASN A 412 2.22 25.31 2.09
CA ASN A 412 1.54 26.59 1.98
C ASN A 412 2.45 27.77 2.38
N LYS A 413 3.30 27.62 3.40
CA LYS A 413 4.15 28.71 3.92
C LYS A 413 5.46 28.86 3.17
N TYR A 414 6.18 27.76 2.91
CA TYR A 414 7.55 27.82 2.37
C TYR A 414 7.60 27.63 0.87
N PHE A 415 6.72 26.78 0.31
CA PHE A 415 6.75 26.45 -1.10
C PHE A 415 5.80 27.30 -1.96
N SER A 416 4.90 28.08 -1.35
CA SER A 416 4.05 29.05 -2.06
C SER A 416 4.84 30.14 -2.80
N LYS A 417 6.07 30.45 -2.38
CA LYS A 417 6.98 31.37 -3.12
C LYS A 417 7.59 30.71 -4.36
N ILE A 418 7.83 29.40 -4.34
CA ILE A 418 8.38 28.65 -5.48
C ILE A 418 7.34 28.52 -6.59
N THR A 419 6.07 28.36 -6.23
CA THR A 419 4.94 28.39 -7.19
C THR A 419 4.68 29.79 -7.77
N LYS A 420 5.10 30.89 -7.11
CA LYS A 420 5.06 32.25 -7.70
C LYS A 420 6.01 32.42 -8.90
N LEU A 421 7.04 31.58 -8.99
CA LEU A 421 7.95 31.52 -10.14
C LEU A 421 7.41 30.66 -11.30
N GLY A 422 6.14 30.22 -11.23
CA GLY A 422 5.49 29.41 -12.27
C GLY A 422 5.92 27.94 -12.29
N MET A 423 6.64 27.48 -11.26
CA MET A 423 7.14 26.10 -11.20
C MET A 423 6.05 25.13 -10.71
N LYS A 424 5.70 24.16 -11.56
CA LYS A 424 4.73 23.09 -11.24
C LYS A 424 5.33 21.98 -10.36
N VAL A 425 6.63 21.75 -10.48
CA VAL A 425 7.41 20.79 -9.69
C VAL A 425 8.78 21.37 -9.36
N MET A 426 9.35 20.95 -8.23
CA MET A 426 10.71 21.31 -7.82
C MET A 426 11.74 20.58 -8.69
N PRO A 427 12.88 21.21 -9.07
CA PRO A 427 13.88 20.51 -9.86
C PRO A 427 14.46 19.33 -9.08
N LYS A 428 14.54 18.18 -9.76
CA LYS A 428 14.82 16.84 -9.20
C LYS A 428 16.21 16.65 -8.60
N ARG A 429 17.06 17.68 -8.58
CA ARG A 429 18.41 17.60 -8.01
C ARG A 429 18.28 17.47 -6.49
N TRP A 430 18.94 16.47 -5.90
CA TRP A 430 18.81 16.20 -4.47
C TRP A 430 19.06 17.41 -3.57
N TYR A 431 20.00 18.29 -3.93
CA TYR A 431 20.29 19.52 -3.19
C TYR A 431 19.03 20.33 -2.84
N ASN A 432 18.05 20.36 -3.75
CA ASN A 432 16.80 21.07 -3.58
C ASN A 432 15.83 20.34 -2.64
N LEU A 433 15.81 19.02 -2.70
CA LEU A 433 14.90 18.17 -1.93
C LEU A 433 15.42 17.82 -0.53
N ARG A 434 16.73 17.97 -0.31
CA ARG A 434 17.40 17.65 0.94
C ARG A 434 16.81 18.40 2.13
N TRP A 435 16.75 19.72 2.05
CA TRP A 435 16.21 20.55 3.13
C TRP A 435 14.76 20.18 3.50
N PRO A 436 13.79 20.13 2.57
CA PRO A 436 12.43 19.73 2.95
C PRO A 436 12.33 18.35 3.58
N VAL A 437 13.09 17.37 3.06
CA VAL A 437 13.08 15.99 3.57
C VAL A 437 13.71 15.93 4.96
N GLU A 438 14.88 16.53 5.17
CA GLU A 438 15.56 16.56 6.47
C GLU A 438 14.69 17.24 7.53
N ASN A 439 14.05 18.38 7.21
CA ASN A 439 13.18 19.07 8.16
C ASN A 439 11.99 18.21 8.57
N MET A 440 11.32 17.54 7.62
CA MET A 440 10.20 16.65 7.96
C MET A 440 10.64 15.48 8.84
N VAL A 441 11.79 14.87 8.52
CA VAL A 441 12.33 13.76 9.31
C VAL A 441 12.71 14.23 10.72
N HIS A 442 13.37 15.38 10.86
CA HIS A 442 13.74 15.94 12.16
C HIS A 442 12.51 16.29 13.00
N ILE A 443 11.49 16.94 12.43
CA ILE A 443 10.24 17.25 13.15
C ILE A 443 9.58 15.97 13.66
N LEU A 444 9.60 14.90 12.88
CA LEU A 444 9.06 13.60 13.25
C LEU A 444 9.88 12.95 14.38
N MET A 445 11.21 12.97 14.28
CA MET A 445 12.09 12.45 15.33
C MET A 445 11.92 13.22 16.65
N GLU A 446 11.94 14.56 16.58
CA GLU A 446 11.70 15.43 17.73
C GLU A 446 10.32 15.22 18.34
N THR A 447 9.28 15.04 17.52
CA THR A 447 7.92 14.76 18.03
C THR A 447 7.88 13.46 18.82
N MET A 448 8.57 12.42 18.34
CA MET A 448 8.67 11.14 19.06
C MET A 448 9.50 11.25 20.34
N GLU A 449 10.50 12.11 20.38
CA GLU A 449 11.31 12.39 21.57
C GLU A 449 10.58 13.25 22.61
N LYS A 450 9.80 14.23 22.15
CA LYS A 450 8.95 15.11 22.98
C LYS A 450 7.79 14.35 23.62
N TYR A 451 7.22 13.37 22.92
CA TYR A 451 6.10 12.56 23.38
C TYR A 451 6.52 11.11 23.62
N PRO A 452 6.96 10.74 24.84
CA PRO A 452 7.22 9.35 25.20
C PRO A 452 6.08 8.39 24.87
N THR A 453 4.82 8.85 24.96
CA THR A 453 3.64 8.07 24.54
C THR A 453 3.57 7.78 23.04
N ALA A 454 4.08 8.68 22.19
CA ALA A 454 4.19 8.43 20.74
C ALA A 454 5.28 7.38 20.45
N MET A 455 6.43 7.49 21.13
CA MET A 455 7.50 6.49 21.08
C MET A 455 7.02 5.11 21.58
N GLU A 456 6.16 5.11 22.59
CA GLU A 456 5.54 3.92 23.17
C GLU A 456 4.41 3.34 22.29
N THR A 457 3.76 4.18 21.47
CA THR A 457 2.81 3.73 20.45
C THR A 457 3.54 3.00 19.31
N LEU A 458 4.65 3.57 18.83
CA LEU A 458 5.54 3.00 17.81
C LEU A 458 6.72 2.26 18.46
N ARG A 459 6.40 1.18 19.17
CA ARG A 459 7.35 0.45 20.04
C ARG A 459 8.59 0.00 19.31
N THR A 460 8.42 -0.62 18.14
CA THR A 460 9.54 -1.25 17.45
C THR A 460 10.28 -0.25 16.57
N GLY A 461 11.58 -0.47 16.39
CA GLY A 461 12.38 0.28 15.43
C GLY A 461 11.82 0.21 14.01
N GLY A 462 11.26 -0.95 13.62
CA GLY A 462 10.62 -1.14 12.32
C GLY A 462 9.39 -0.24 12.10
N GLN A 463 8.51 -0.11 13.10
CA GLN A 463 7.34 0.77 13.02
C GLN A 463 7.75 2.24 12.87
N LYS A 464 8.82 2.65 13.57
CA LYS A 464 9.36 4.01 13.46
C LYS A 464 9.97 4.27 12.08
N MET A 465 10.84 3.38 11.61
CA MET A 465 11.43 3.48 10.26
C MET A 465 10.35 3.53 9.19
N TYR A 466 9.31 2.72 9.34
CA TYR A 466 8.19 2.67 8.42
C TYR A 466 7.52 4.03 8.27
N ILE A 467 7.11 4.68 9.37
CA ILE A 467 6.45 6.00 9.31
C ILE A 467 7.41 7.08 8.80
N ILE A 468 8.66 7.08 9.26
CA ILE A 468 9.65 8.11 8.88
C ILE A 468 9.96 8.05 7.39
N SER A 469 10.25 6.86 6.88
CA SER A 469 10.54 6.67 5.46
C SER A 469 9.33 6.98 4.57
N LEU A 470 8.13 6.61 5.02
CA LEU A 470 6.89 6.90 4.32
C LEU A 470 6.65 8.41 4.17
N ILE A 471 6.76 9.17 5.27
CA ILE A 471 6.57 10.63 5.24
C ILE A 471 7.67 11.30 4.39
N ALA A 472 8.93 10.88 4.54
CA ALA A 472 10.04 11.39 3.73
C ALA A 472 9.84 11.13 2.22
N GLY A 473 9.39 9.93 1.87
CA GLY A 473 9.11 9.53 0.49
C GLY A 473 7.97 10.31 -0.13
N ILE A 474 6.82 10.41 0.57
CA ILE A 474 5.66 11.19 0.13
C ILE A 474 6.06 12.65 -0.08
N MET A 475 6.81 13.23 0.86
CA MET A 475 7.25 14.62 0.80
C MET A 475 8.13 14.90 -0.43
N ALA A 476 9.16 14.10 -0.68
CA ALA A 476 10.04 14.27 -1.83
C ALA A 476 9.31 14.04 -3.16
N SER A 477 8.45 13.03 -3.22
CA SER A 477 7.62 12.74 -4.40
C SER A 477 6.64 13.86 -4.71
N LEU A 478 5.99 14.43 -3.68
CA LEU A 478 5.01 15.50 -3.87
C LEU A 478 5.66 16.79 -4.41
N LEU A 479 6.84 17.13 -3.91
CA LEU A 479 7.58 18.30 -4.37
C LEU A 479 8.13 18.14 -5.78
N SER A 480 8.66 16.97 -6.12
CA SER A 480 9.44 16.78 -7.36
C SER A 480 8.65 16.16 -8.51
N GLY A 481 7.52 15.53 -8.23
CA GLY A 481 6.80 14.69 -9.20
C GLY A 481 7.61 13.50 -9.71
N SER A 482 8.63 13.06 -8.96
CA SER A 482 9.59 12.03 -9.39
C SER A 482 9.60 10.86 -8.41
N SER A 483 9.18 9.68 -8.88
CA SER A 483 9.21 8.42 -8.11
C SER A 483 10.63 8.09 -7.64
N THR A 484 11.65 8.33 -8.47
CA THR A 484 13.05 8.09 -8.11
C THR A 484 13.52 8.97 -6.95
N ALA A 485 13.10 10.23 -6.94
CA ALA A 485 13.45 11.14 -5.85
C ALA A 485 12.76 10.76 -4.53
N GLY A 486 11.52 10.28 -4.62
CA GLY A 486 10.79 9.70 -3.50
C GLY A 486 11.47 8.46 -2.91
N LEU A 487 11.88 7.51 -3.74
CA LEU A 487 12.65 6.34 -3.30
C LEU A 487 13.97 6.74 -2.65
N TRP A 488 14.66 7.73 -3.23
CA TRP A 488 15.90 8.22 -2.63
C TRP A 488 15.68 8.84 -1.26
N ALA A 489 14.58 9.55 -1.04
CA ALA A 489 14.21 10.09 0.27
C ALA A 489 13.85 9.00 1.29
N VAL A 490 13.16 7.94 0.86
CA VAL A 490 12.89 6.74 1.68
C VAL A 490 14.20 6.14 2.18
N ASP A 491 15.18 5.98 1.30
CA ASP A 491 16.45 5.34 1.63
C ASP A 491 17.39 6.27 2.41
N TYR A 492 17.45 7.54 2.05
CA TYR A 492 18.22 8.57 2.75
C TYR A 492 17.77 8.78 4.19
N SER A 493 16.46 8.88 4.41
CA SER A 493 15.90 9.14 5.75
C SER A 493 16.28 8.04 6.73
N ILE A 494 16.30 6.78 6.31
CA ILE A 494 16.60 5.65 7.19
C ILE A 494 18.09 5.34 7.23
N GLY A 495 18.72 5.25 6.06
CA GLY A 495 20.11 4.85 5.93
C GLY A 495 21.08 5.84 6.59
N LEU A 496 20.72 7.13 6.62
CA LEU A 496 21.58 8.17 7.16
C LEU A 496 20.94 8.91 8.33
N LEU A 497 19.78 9.55 8.15
CA LEU A 497 19.26 10.45 9.20
C LEU A 497 18.85 9.72 10.48
N VAL A 498 17.95 8.74 10.38
CA VAL A 498 17.45 8.01 11.56
C VAL A 498 18.56 7.19 12.21
N LYS A 499 19.38 6.53 11.39
CA LYS A 499 20.50 5.73 11.87
C LYS A 499 21.47 6.56 12.71
N GLU A 500 21.91 7.72 12.21
CA GLU A 500 22.87 8.57 12.92
C GLU A 500 22.21 9.38 14.04
N GLY A 501 20.97 9.84 13.86
CA GLY A 501 20.29 10.66 14.86
C GLY A 501 19.87 9.88 16.12
N TRP A 502 19.41 8.64 15.97
CA TRP A 502 19.04 7.80 17.12
C TRP A 502 20.06 6.74 17.51
N CYS A 503 21.14 6.60 16.73
CA CYS A 503 22.13 5.51 16.83
C CYS A 503 21.47 4.11 16.84
N ARG A 504 20.26 3.99 16.27
CA ARG A 504 19.48 2.75 16.20
C ARG A 504 18.44 2.82 15.09
N THR A 505 18.13 1.68 14.50
CA THR A 505 17.16 1.52 13.42
C THR A 505 16.18 0.38 13.77
N GLY A 506 16.03 -0.60 12.88
CA GLY A 506 15.11 -1.73 12.99
C GLY A 506 15.80 -2.99 13.47
N LYS A 507 15.09 -4.12 13.43
CA LYS A 507 15.64 -5.41 13.84
C LYS A 507 16.75 -5.86 12.89
N SER A 508 17.80 -6.50 13.42
CA SER A 508 18.75 -7.33 12.65
C SER A 508 19.22 -6.77 11.30
N GLY A 509 19.52 -5.47 11.21
CA GLY A 509 19.97 -4.84 9.97
C GLY A 509 18.86 -4.53 8.95
N ASN A 510 17.62 -4.31 9.39
CA ASN A 510 16.49 -3.99 8.50
C ASN A 510 16.76 -2.76 7.59
N GLU A 511 17.66 -1.87 8.01
CA GLU A 511 18.12 -0.71 7.24
C GLU A 511 19.10 -1.06 6.11
N ALA A 512 19.58 -2.31 6.01
CA ALA A 512 20.52 -2.72 4.96
C ALA A 512 19.96 -2.43 3.55
N ILE A 513 18.66 -2.64 3.36
CA ILE A 513 17.97 -2.28 2.12
C ILE A 513 18.07 -0.78 1.83
N ASN A 514 18.02 0.08 2.84
CA ASN A 514 18.10 1.53 2.68
C ASN A 514 19.54 1.97 2.38
N GLN A 515 20.54 1.30 2.95
CA GLN A 515 21.94 1.53 2.60
C GLN A 515 22.23 1.17 1.13
N LEU A 516 21.70 0.02 0.66
CA LEU A 516 21.80 -0.43 -0.73
C LEU A 516 20.94 0.41 -1.68
N GLY A 517 19.79 0.89 -1.20
CA GLY A 517 18.82 1.66 -1.98
C GLY A 517 19.34 3.02 -2.41
N LEU A 518 20.24 3.65 -1.62
CA LEU A 518 20.89 4.91 -1.97
C LEU A 518 21.62 4.86 -3.33
N PRO A 519 22.60 3.96 -3.56
CA PRO A 519 23.21 3.82 -4.89
C PRO A 519 22.26 3.20 -5.92
N TYR A 520 21.33 2.33 -5.52
CA TYR A 520 20.48 1.58 -6.46
C TYR A 520 19.31 2.37 -7.04
N SER A 521 18.84 3.41 -6.35
CA SER A 521 17.74 4.26 -6.83
C SER A 521 18.02 4.88 -8.20
N CYS A 522 19.28 5.23 -8.48
CA CYS A 522 19.71 5.84 -9.74
C CYS A 522 20.64 4.93 -10.56
N SER A 523 20.80 3.67 -10.17
CA SER A 523 21.64 2.72 -10.91
C SER A 523 20.99 2.38 -12.25
N LEU A 524 21.81 2.09 -13.25
CA LEU A 524 21.41 1.56 -14.55
C LEU A 524 21.93 0.13 -14.77
N ARG A 525 22.54 -0.47 -13.74
CA ARG A 525 22.96 -1.88 -13.80
C ARG A 525 21.72 -2.77 -13.73
N MET A 526 21.75 -3.88 -14.47
CA MET A 526 20.58 -4.72 -14.74
C MET A 526 19.83 -5.16 -13.47
N GLU A 527 20.55 -5.56 -12.42
CA GLU A 527 19.97 -6.09 -11.17
C GLU A 527 19.78 -5.06 -10.04
N GLU A 528 20.21 -3.82 -10.28
CA GLU A 528 20.18 -2.75 -9.26
C GLU A 528 19.21 -1.64 -9.63
N GLY A 529 19.22 -1.30 -10.91
CA GLY A 529 18.59 -0.15 -11.51
C GLY A 529 17.20 -0.43 -12.05
N GLY A 530 16.65 0.59 -12.70
CA GLY A 530 15.37 0.49 -13.38
C GLY A 530 14.35 1.48 -12.84
N LEU A 531 13.29 1.66 -13.62
CA LEU A 531 12.19 2.57 -13.32
C LEU A 531 11.51 2.14 -12.01
N PRO A 532 11.41 3.02 -11.00
CA PRO A 532 10.77 2.69 -9.72
C PRO A 532 9.39 2.05 -9.86
N GLU A 533 8.61 2.49 -10.85
CA GLU A 533 7.28 2.00 -11.20
C GLU A 533 7.27 0.52 -11.59
N LEU A 534 8.35 0.03 -12.21
CA LEU A 534 8.51 -1.35 -12.66
C LEU A 534 9.23 -2.25 -11.64
N ARG A 535 9.73 -1.68 -10.54
CA ARG A 535 10.27 -2.46 -9.43
C ARG A 535 9.13 -3.18 -8.70
N GLY A 536 9.46 -4.23 -7.96
CA GLY A 536 8.48 -4.98 -7.17
C GLY A 536 9.17 -5.71 -6.02
N MET A 537 8.44 -6.57 -5.33
CA MET A 537 9.04 -7.41 -4.27
C MET A 537 10.07 -8.40 -4.83
N ASN A 538 9.97 -8.73 -6.12
CA ASN A 538 10.92 -9.58 -6.81
C ASN A 538 12.23 -8.86 -7.22
N SER A 539 12.32 -7.54 -7.03
CA SER A 539 13.59 -6.82 -7.22
C SER A 539 14.61 -7.27 -6.18
N PHE A 540 15.85 -7.54 -6.60
CA PHE A 540 16.86 -8.24 -5.78
C PHE A 540 16.99 -7.68 -4.35
N TYR A 541 17.36 -6.40 -4.21
CA TYR A 541 17.58 -5.80 -2.88
C TYR A 541 16.27 -5.64 -2.08
N GLN A 542 15.13 -5.53 -2.76
CA GLN A 542 13.81 -5.43 -2.13
C GLN A 542 13.42 -6.70 -1.39
N SER A 543 13.90 -7.85 -1.88
CA SER A 543 13.63 -9.14 -1.29
C SER A 543 14.42 -9.43 0.00
N LEU A 544 15.39 -8.59 0.36
CA LEU A 544 16.29 -8.79 1.51
C LEU A 544 15.68 -8.36 2.85
N SER A 545 14.61 -7.55 2.84
CA SER A 545 14.06 -6.94 4.05
C SER A 545 12.54 -6.84 3.99
N LEU A 546 11.91 -7.30 5.07
CA LEU A 546 10.46 -7.30 5.25
C LEU A 546 9.94 -5.91 5.65
N GLY A 547 8.77 -5.52 5.15
CA GLY A 547 8.07 -4.30 5.53
C GLY A 547 8.63 -3.01 4.92
N SER A 548 9.56 -3.11 3.97
CA SER A 548 10.24 -1.98 3.34
C SER A 548 9.54 -1.49 2.04
N ALA A 549 8.61 -2.26 1.50
CA ALA A 549 8.01 -2.01 0.19
C ALA A 549 6.97 -0.90 0.19
N VAL A 550 6.19 -0.77 1.26
CA VAL A 550 5.05 0.14 1.30
C VAL A 550 5.45 1.61 1.14
N PRO A 551 6.48 2.14 1.84
CA PRO A 551 6.94 3.52 1.62
C PRO A 551 7.31 3.81 0.16
N ARG A 552 7.79 2.80 -0.58
CA ARG A 552 8.17 2.93 -1.99
C ARG A 552 6.94 3.08 -2.87
N VAL A 553 5.94 2.20 -2.74
CA VAL A 553 4.68 2.31 -3.50
C VAL A 553 3.96 3.63 -3.17
N ALA A 554 3.96 4.05 -1.91
CA ALA A 554 3.38 5.32 -1.49
C ALA A 554 4.08 6.52 -2.16
N ALA A 555 5.40 6.48 -2.27
CA ALA A 555 6.17 7.50 -2.97
C ALA A 555 5.84 7.56 -4.47
N LEU A 556 5.61 6.41 -5.13
CA LEU A 556 5.17 6.37 -6.53
C LEU A 556 3.79 7.01 -6.72
N TYR A 557 2.82 6.63 -5.87
CA TYR A 557 1.47 7.19 -5.90
C TYR A 557 1.49 8.70 -5.66
N ALA A 558 2.26 9.15 -4.66
CA ALA A 558 2.45 10.57 -4.38
C ALA A 558 3.10 11.34 -5.56
N ALA A 559 4.02 10.71 -6.30
CA ALA A 559 4.66 11.34 -7.47
C ALA A 559 3.69 11.51 -8.64
N SER A 560 2.76 10.56 -8.83
CA SER A 560 1.66 10.69 -9.81
C SER A 560 0.70 11.81 -9.42
N LEU A 561 0.30 11.87 -8.14
CA LEU A 561 -0.53 12.98 -7.62
C LEU A 561 0.14 14.35 -7.79
N ALA A 562 1.45 14.45 -7.63
CA ALA A 562 2.19 15.68 -7.84
C ALA A 562 2.16 16.18 -9.28
N ARG A 563 2.27 15.27 -10.24
CA ARG A 563 2.14 15.59 -11.67
C ARG A 563 0.69 15.83 -12.08
N GLY A 564 -0.24 15.29 -11.29
CA GLY A 564 -1.66 15.27 -11.59
C GLY A 564 -2.05 14.10 -12.49
N ASP A 565 -1.18 13.12 -12.73
CA ASP A 565 -1.42 12.06 -13.72
C ASP A 565 -2.61 11.16 -13.37
N ALA A 566 -3.23 10.57 -14.38
CA ALA A 566 -4.39 9.70 -14.22
C ALA A 566 -4.03 8.26 -13.78
N TRP A 567 -2.78 7.84 -14.00
CA TRP A 567 -2.22 6.56 -13.55
C TRP A 567 -0.72 6.72 -13.22
N VAL A 568 -0.12 5.65 -12.71
CA VAL A 568 1.30 5.57 -12.32
C VAL A 568 2.08 4.74 -13.34
N CYS A 569 1.63 3.52 -13.65
CA CYS A 569 2.35 2.59 -14.51
C CYS A 569 1.50 2.03 -15.66
N SER A 570 0.24 1.65 -15.40
CA SER A 570 -0.65 1.04 -16.39
C SER A 570 -2.07 1.62 -16.32
N PRO A 571 -2.55 2.27 -17.40
CA PRO A 571 -3.92 2.79 -17.45
C PRO A 571 -4.96 1.67 -17.39
N LEU A 572 -4.62 0.47 -17.88
CA LEU A 572 -5.50 -0.70 -17.84
C LEU A 572 -5.71 -1.23 -16.43
N ILE A 573 -4.66 -1.26 -15.61
CA ILE A 573 -4.79 -1.65 -14.20
C ILE A 573 -5.61 -0.61 -13.45
N LYS A 574 -5.37 0.68 -13.72
CA LYS A 574 -6.14 1.76 -13.12
C LYS A 574 -7.64 1.62 -13.43
N ALA A 575 -8.00 1.45 -14.69
CA ALA A 575 -9.39 1.28 -15.10
C ALA A 575 -9.98 -0.05 -14.59
N ALA A 576 -9.22 -1.14 -14.58
CA ALA A 576 -9.69 -2.44 -14.10
C ALA A 576 -10.11 -2.42 -12.63
N PHE A 577 -9.44 -1.67 -11.75
CA PHE A 577 -9.83 -1.63 -10.34
C PHE A 577 -10.89 -0.56 -10.02
N ALA A 578 -11.33 0.22 -11.00
CA ALA A 578 -12.44 1.15 -10.90
C ALA A 578 -13.80 0.46 -11.10
N ASP A 579 -14.03 -0.66 -10.39
CA ASP A 579 -15.23 -1.49 -10.54
C ASP A 579 -15.95 -1.64 -9.21
N THR A 580 -17.20 -1.16 -9.16
CA THR A 580 -18.08 -1.21 -7.97
C THR A 580 -18.55 -2.61 -7.61
N HIS A 581 -18.40 -3.59 -8.51
CA HIS A 581 -18.83 -4.97 -8.29
C HIS A 581 -17.77 -5.84 -7.59
N LEU A 582 -16.57 -5.28 -7.37
CA LEU A 582 -15.57 -5.90 -6.52
C LEU A 582 -16.10 -6.05 -5.10
N SER A 583 -15.60 -7.06 -4.40
CA SER A 583 -16.07 -7.34 -3.03
C SER A 583 -15.46 -6.40 -1.99
N PHE A 584 -14.34 -5.77 -2.34
CA PHE A 584 -13.65 -4.76 -1.59
C PHE A 584 -13.74 -3.43 -2.35
N ASP A 585 -14.11 -2.35 -1.67
CA ASP A 585 -14.15 -1.00 -2.23
C ASP A 585 -12.74 -0.40 -2.27
N PHE A 586 -12.11 -0.42 -3.45
CA PHE A 586 -10.80 0.19 -3.70
C PHE A 586 -10.83 1.73 -3.71
N LYS A 587 -12.01 2.34 -3.77
CA LYS A 587 -12.21 3.80 -3.75
C LYS A 587 -12.20 4.35 -2.33
N ASN A 588 -12.80 3.63 -1.38
CA ASN A 588 -12.82 3.97 0.04
C ASN A 588 -12.26 2.85 0.94
N PRO A 589 -10.97 2.46 0.76
CA PRO A 589 -10.44 1.25 1.38
C PRO A 589 -10.46 1.30 2.92
N ARG A 590 -10.29 2.47 3.55
CA ARG A 590 -10.38 2.61 5.01
C ARG A 590 -11.76 2.29 5.56
N LYS A 591 -12.83 2.66 4.85
CA LYS A 591 -14.20 2.39 5.31
C LYS A 591 -14.47 0.88 5.35
N GLU A 592 -13.99 0.15 4.35
CA GLU A 592 -14.10 -1.31 4.31
C GLU A 592 -13.30 -2.00 5.42
N ILE A 593 -12.06 -1.55 5.68
CA ILE A 593 -11.27 -2.09 6.79
C ILE A 593 -11.95 -1.83 8.14
N ILE A 594 -12.50 -0.64 8.34
CA ILE A 594 -13.26 -0.30 9.55
C ILE A 594 -14.49 -1.19 9.70
N LYS A 595 -15.21 -1.47 8.60
CA LYS A 595 -16.36 -2.38 8.61
C LYS A 595 -15.93 -3.80 9.02
N GLY A 596 -14.81 -4.29 8.48
CA GLY A 596 -14.25 -5.59 8.85
C GLY A 596 -13.67 -5.68 10.28
N ILE A 597 -13.66 -4.58 11.05
CA ILE A 597 -13.34 -4.58 12.48
C ILE A 597 -14.61 -4.72 13.35
N GLU A 598 -15.75 -4.33 12.79
CA GLU A 598 -17.07 -4.41 13.43
C GLU A 598 -17.74 -5.75 13.20
N ASP A 599 -17.62 -6.27 11.98
CA ASP A 599 -17.91 -7.66 11.62
C ASP A 599 -16.99 -8.62 12.38
#